data_AF-A0A817MCX4-F1
#
_entry.id   AF-A0A817MCX4-F1
#
_cell.length_a   1.000
_cell.length_b   1.000
_cell.length_c   1.000
_cell.angle_alpha   90.00
_cell.angle_beta   90.00
_cell.angle_gamma   90.00
#
_symmetry.space_group_name_H-M   'P 1'
#
loop_
_entity.id
_entity.type
_entity.pdbx_description
1 polymer ?
#
loop_
_entity_poly.entity_id
_entity_poly.type
_entity_poly.pdbx_seq_one_letter_code
_entity_poly.pdbx_strand_id
1 'polypeptide(L)'
;MTSKTNKKSVATSTTSTSVSQQLASQLEGFVESDEEETSVSASAQSLGVRAQKKLLSKLSSKSVAKVFIDDTSSRVLDNLHKLTRAYSDSKKDADKLLKSIIKTIVKLGILYKNNLFTEYEIKLIEDFRNRFHSLSKAIVTFYEVDYTFDRVFLTRMCKECQDLTHKIISTHLTQKSHIRIDYIFNYLSNLQFIEYVFNTNSTANRAIIKEIVQDMNSLMDAGLL
;
A
#
# COMPACT_ATOMS: atom_id res chain seq x y z
N MET A 1 53.51 28.73 20.87
CA MET A 1 52.67 27.67 21.48
C MET A 1 51.22 28.09 21.29
N THR A 2 50.59 27.62 20.20
CA THR A 2 49.46 26.65 20.20
C THR A 2 48.22 27.19 20.93
N SER A 3 47.09 27.42 20.25
CA SER A 3 46.23 26.30 19.83
C SER A 3 45.23 26.67 18.72
N LYS A 4 45.12 25.78 17.71
CA LYS A 4 44.01 25.65 16.75
C LYS A 4 43.11 24.51 17.21
N THR A 5 41.79 24.66 17.23
CA THR A 5 40.71 23.63 17.04
C THR A 5 39.36 24.24 17.48
N ASN A 6 38.17 23.95 16.96
CA ASN A 6 37.70 23.02 15.93
C ASN A 6 36.32 23.52 15.41
N LYS A 7 36.15 23.72 14.10
CA LYS A 7 34.83 23.88 13.44
C LYS A 7 34.67 22.70 12.48
N LYS A 8 34.04 21.62 12.92
CA LYS A 8 33.59 20.53 12.03
C LYS A 8 32.57 19.64 12.75
N SER A 9 31.28 19.97 12.63
CA SER A 9 30.19 19.02 12.87
C SER A 9 28.84 19.58 12.36
N VAL A 10 28.65 19.74 11.03
CA VAL A 10 27.32 20.05 10.45
C VAL A 10 27.11 19.45 9.03
N ALA A 11 28.03 18.67 8.46
CA ALA A 11 28.00 18.38 7.01
C ALA A 11 27.59 16.94 6.59
N THR A 12 27.08 16.09 7.48
CA THR A 12 26.86 14.67 7.17
C THR A 12 25.39 14.20 7.15
N SER A 13 24.41 15.02 7.57
CA SER A 13 22.99 14.60 7.57
C SER A 13 22.20 14.96 6.31
N THR A 14 22.65 15.96 5.54
CA THR A 14 21.91 16.46 4.37
C THR A 14 22.07 15.59 3.12
N THR A 15 23.17 14.84 3.01
CA THR A 15 23.53 14.07 1.81
C THR A 15 22.86 12.70 1.74
N SER A 16 22.64 12.00 2.86
CA SER A 16 22.00 10.67 2.84
C SER A 16 20.51 10.75 2.51
N THR A 17 19.82 11.79 3.01
CA THR A 17 18.41 12.05 2.75
C THR A 17 18.15 12.29 1.25
N SER A 18 19.05 12.99 0.57
CA SER A 18 19.00 13.24 -0.88
C SER A 18 19.16 11.97 -1.71
N VAL A 19 20.06 11.05 -1.32
CA VAL A 19 20.28 9.79 -2.04
C VAL A 19 19.11 8.83 -1.86
N SER A 20 18.54 8.75 -0.65
CA SER A 20 17.34 7.96 -0.38
C SER A 20 16.12 8.48 -1.15
N GLN A 21 15.94 9.80 -1.23
CA GLN A 21 14.89 10.42 -2.04
C GLN A 21 15.10 10.19 -3.55
N GLN A 22 16.34 10.22 -4.03
CA GLN A 22 16.66 9.87 -5.43
C GLN A 22 16.39 8.39 -5.75
N LEU A 23 16.72 7.48 -4.84
CA LEU A 23 16.46 6.05 -5.02
C LEU A 23 14.94 5.76 -4.98
N ALA A 24 14.22 6.37 -4.03
CA ALA A 24 12.77 6.29 -3.92
C ALA A 24 12.08 6.82 -5.17
N SER A 25 12.46 8.01 -5.66
CA SER A 25 11.91 8.61 -6.89
C SER A 25 12.26 7.81 -8.15
N GLN A 26 13.46 7.23 -8.25
CA GLN A 26 13.81 6.31 -9.35
C GLN A 26 12.97 5.03 -9.33
N LEU A 27 12.69 4.48 -8.14
CA LEU A 27 11.82 3.31 -7.97
C LEU A 27 10.35 3.66 -8.18
N GLU A 28 9.91 4.87 -7.84
CA GLU A 28 8.57 5.38 -8.13
C GLU A 28 8.33 5.48 -9.65
N GLY A 29 9.26 6.10 -10.39
CA GLY A 29 9.19 6.20 -11.85
C GLY A 29 9.11 4.84 -12.53
N PHE A 30 9.70 3.81 -11.92
CA PHE A 30 9.62 2.44 -12.39
C PHE A 30 8.24 1.79 -12.21
N VAL A 31 7.61 1.91 -11.03
CA VAL A 31 6.23 1.43 -10.77
C VAL A 31 5.19 2.18 -11.63
N GLU A 32 5.55 3.37 -12.12
CA GLU A 32 4.74 4.21 -12.98
C GLU A 32 4.91 3.89 -14.49
N SER A 33 6.07 3.37 -14.89
CA SER A 33 6.45 3.18 -16.30
C SER A 33 5.73 2.08 -17.09
N ASP A 34 4.78 1.36 -16.48
CA ASP A 34 3.97 0.34 -17.17
C ASP A 34 2.80 0.94 -18.01
N GLU A 35 2.69 2.27 -18.18
CA GLU A 35 1.58 2.91 -18.95
C GLU A 35 1.98 3.98 -20.00
N GLU A 36 3.24 4.09 -20.44
CA GLU A 36 3.58 4.99 -21.57
C GLU A 36 4.42 4.29 -22.66
N GLU A 37 3.78 3.96 -23.78
CA GLU A 37 4.47 3.85 -25.07
C GLU A 37 4.77 5.27 -25.56
N THR A 38 6.04 5.67 -25.53
CA THR A 38 6.50 6.81 -26.34
C THR A 38 7.96 6.62 -26.73
N SER A 39 8.18 6.64 -28.05
CA SER A 39 9.49 6.51 -28.70
C SER A 39 10.35 7.74 -28.47
N VAL A 40 11.57 7.57 -27.93
CA VAL A 40 12.57 8.65 -27.88
C VAL A 40 13.95 8.18 -28.32
N SER A 41 14.53 9.01 -29.19
CA SER A 41 15.82 8.95 -29.87
C SER A 41 17.04 8.90 -28.93
N ALA A 42 18.16 8.38 -29.43
CA ALA A 42 19.34 7.99 -28.66
C ALA A 42 20.45 9.07 -28.58
N SER A 43 20.89 9.39 -27.36
CA SER A 43 22.17 10.02 -27.02
C SER A 43 22.95 9.09 -26.07
N ALA A 44 24.25 9.27 -25.82
CA ALA A 44 25.05 8.40 -24.92
C ALA A 44 24.51 8.31 -23.47
N GLN A 45 23.71 9.28 -22.99
CA GLN A 45 22.92 9.15 -21.76
C GLN A 45 21.91 7.99 -21.81
N SER A 46 21.43 7.64 -23.01
CA SER A 46 20.49 6.54 -23.23
C SER A 46 21.10 5.15 -23.05
N LEU A 47 22.44 4.98 -23.09
CA LEU A 47 23.08 3.67 -22.93
C LEU A 47 23.14 3.21 -21.47
N GLY A 48 23.48 4.12 -20.54
CA GLY A 48 23.39 3.86 -19.09
C GLY A 48 21.94 3.64 -18.64
N VAL A 49 21.02 4.47 -19.14
CA VAL A 49 19.57 4.31 -18.93
C VAL A 49 19.05 3.01 -19.56
N ARG A 50 19.61 2.52 -20.67
CA ARG A 50 19.23 1.22 -21.27
C ARG A 50 19.77 0.03 -20.48
N ALA A 51 20.97 0.09 -19.91
CA ALA A 51 21.51 -0.95 -19.04
C ALA A 51 20.72 -1.02 -17.71
N GLN A 52 20.41 0.14 -17.12
CA GLN A 52 19.52 0.25 -15.96
C GLN A 52 18.09 -0.20 -16.31
N LYS A 53 17.53 0.25 -17.45
CA LYS A 53 16.23 -0.27 -17.94
C LYS A 53 16.26 -1.76 -18.22
N LYS A 54 17.38 -2.39 -18.59
CA LYS A 54 17.46 -3.84 -18.89
C LYS A 54 17.62 -4.71 -17.64
N LEU A 55 18.20 -4.15 -16.57
CA LEU A 55 18.19 -4.77 -15.22
C LEU A 55 16.84 -4.55 -14.51
N LEU A 56 16.26 -3.36 -14.66
CA LEU A 56 14.97 -2.98 -14.09
C LEU A 56 13.78 -3.54 -14.88
N SER A 57 13.83 -3.68 -16.21
CA SER A 57 12.75 -4.27 -17.02
C SER A 57 12.50 -5.75 -16.73
N LYS A 58 13.43 -6.43 -16.06
CA LYS A 58 13.24 -7.79 -15.55
C LYS A 58 12.42 -7.84 -14.25
N LEU A 59 12.20 -6.70 -13.59
CA LEU A 59 11.40 -6.55 -12.37
C LEU A 59 10.00 -6.03 -12.69
N SER A 60 9.22 -6.70 -13.54
CA SER A 60 7.84 -6.23 -13.81
C SER A 60 7.05 -6.00 -12.52
N SER A 61 6.16 -5.00 -12.50
CA SER A 61 5.32 -4.69 -11.33
C SER A 61 4.57 -5.93 -10.81
N LYS A 62 4.17 -6.85 -11.70
CA LYS A 62 3.60 -8.16 -11.35
C LYS A 62 4.57 -9.09 -10.60
N SER A 63 5.83 -9.15 -11.01
CA SER A 63 6.86 -9.96 -10.34
C SER A 63 7.19 -9.40 -8.95
N VAL A 64 7.28 -8.07 -8.85
CA VAL A 64 7.56 -7.39 -7.58
C VAL A 64 6.37 -7.50 -6.61
N ALA A 65 5.14 -7.41 -7.09
CA ALA A 65 3.95 -7.61 -6.27
C ALA A 65 3.93 -8.99 -5.60
N LYS A 66 4.30 -10.06 -6.31
CA LYS A 66 4.38 -11.42 -5.75
C LYS A 66 5.39 -11.58 -4.62
N VAL A 67 6.38 -10.70 -4.52
CA VAL A 67 7.34 -10.70 -3.39
C VAL A 67 6.71 -10.16 -2.12
N PHE A 68 5.70 -9.29 -2.24
CA PHE A 68 5.06 -8.60 -1.11
C PHE A 68 3.65 -9.11 -0.79
N ILE A 69 3.06 -9.88 -1.69
CA ILE A 69 1.69 -10.38 -1.59
C ILE A 69 1.75 -11.90 -1.73
N ASP A 70 1.56 -12.61 -0.61
CA ASP A 70 1.48 -14.06 -0.58
C ASP A 70 0.14 -14.56 -1.17
N ASP A 71 0.00 -15.88 -1.29
CA ASP A 71 -1.19 -16.50 -1.90
C ASP A 71 -2.47 -16.23 -1.08
N THR A 72 -2.39 -16.15 0.24
CA THR A 72 -3.54 -15.86 1.12
C THR A 72 -3.93 -14.39 1.01
N SER A 73 -2.96 -13.48 1.07
CA SER A 73 -3.20 -12.05 0.80
C SER A 73 -3.78 -11.81 -0.60
N SER A 74 -3.34 -12.59 -1.60
CA SER A 74 -3.88 -12.49 -2.96
C SER A 74 -5.36 -12.88 -3.02
N ARG A 75 -5.78 -13.94 -2.33
CA ARG A 75 -7.20 -14.34 -2.27
C ARG A 75 -8.07 -13.29 -1.58
N VAL A 76 -7.58 -12.66 -0.51
CA VAL A 76 -8.27 -11.52 0.13
C VAL A 76 -8.50 -10.39 -0.87
N LEU A 77 -7.46 -10.02 -1.63
CA LEU A 77 -7.54 -8.96 -2.64
C LEU A 77 -8.47 -9.32 -3.81
N ASP A 78 -8.45 -10.57 -4.27
CA ASP A 78 -9.33 -11.05 -5.34
C ASP A 78 -10.80 -11.04 -4.89
N ASN A 79 -11.08 -11.45 -3.65
CA ASN A 79 -12.43 -11.40 -3.12
C ASN A 79 -12.91 -9.98 -2.83
N LEU A 80 -12.02 -9.09 -2.39
CA LEU A 80 -12.31 -7.65 -2.33
C LEU A 80 -12.65 -7.09 -3.71
N HIS A 81 -11.93 -7.50 -4.77
CA HIS A 81 -12.24 -7.11 -6.14
C HIS A 81 -13.63 -7.59 -6.58
N LYS A 82 -14.00 -8.85 -6.26
CA LYS A 82 -15.35 -9.38 -6.54
C LYS A 82 -16.44 -8.55 -5.86
N LEU A 83 -16.29 -8.23 -4.57
CA LEU A 83 -17.24 -7.37 -3.83
C LEU A 83 -17.35 -5.97 -4.44
N THR A 84 -16.20 -5.38 -4.75
CA THR A 84 -16.09 -4.05 -5.36
C THR A 84 -16.81 -4.01 -6.70
N ARG A 85 -16.59 -5.02 -7.55
CA ARG A 85 -17.23 -5.14 -8.86
C ARG A 85 -18.74 -5.33 -8.74
N ALA A 86 -19.17 -6.17 -7.80
CA ALA A 86 -20.59 -6.45 -7.60
C ALA A 86 -21.34 -5.25 -7.01
N TYR A 87 -20.67 -4.42 -6.19
CA TYR A 87 -21.22 -3.18 -5.66
C TYR A 87 -21.27 -2.05 -6.69
N SER A 88 -20.19 -1.83 -7.43
CA SER A 88 -20.08 -0.70 -8.37
C SER A 88 -20.73 -0.95 -9.73
N ASP A 89 -21.07 -2.21 -10.02
CA ASP A 89 -21.41 -2.71 -11.37
C ASP A 89 -20.37 -2.30 -12.44
N SER A 90 -19.11 -2.14 -12.02
CA SER A 90 -18.04 -1.59 -12.84
C SER A 90 -16.75 -2.36 -12.63
N LYS A 91 -16.42 -3.23 -13.61
CA LYS A 91 -15.14 -3.93 -13.64
C LYS A 91 -13.97 -2.93 -13.65
N LYS A 92 -14.13 -1.82 -14.37
CA LYS A 92 -13.10 -0.77 -14.48
C LYS A 92 -12.77 -0.18 -13.12
N ASP A 93 -13.78 0.12 -12.31
CA ASP A 93 -13.57 0.70 -10.98
C ASP A 93 -13.00 -0.33 -10.00
N ALA A 94 -13.43 -1.59 -10.11
CA ALA A 94 -12.85 -2.68 -9.34
C ALA A 94 -11.37 -2.91 -9.65
N ASP A 95 -11.01 -2.95 -10.93
CA ASP A 95 -9.62 -3.07 -11.38
C ASP A 95 -8.78 -1.87 -10.91
N LYS A 96 -9.35 -0.66 -10.95
CA LYS A 96 -8.67 0.57 -10.52
C LYS A 96 -8.39 0.57 -9.01
N LEU A 97 -9.35 0.14 -8.19
CA LEU A 97 -9.17 0.00 -6.74
C LEU A 97 -8.07 -1.02 -6.44
N LEU A 98 -8.17 -2.22 -7.01
CA LEU A 98 -7.19 -3.29 -6.81
C LEU A 98 -5.77 -2.85 -7.24
N LYS A 99 -5.65 -2.24 -8.43
CA LYS A 99 -4.37 -1.69 -8.92
C LYS A 99 -3.80 -0.63 -7.97
N SER A 100 -4.67 0.22 -7.39
CA SER A 100 -4.24 1.23 -6.44
C SER A 100 -3.69 0.61 -5.16
N ILE A 101 -4.38 -0.40 -4.60
CA ILE A 101 -3.95 -1.15 -3.41
C ILE A 101 -2.58 -1.80 -3.67
N ILE A 102 -2.45 -2.58 -4.75
CA ILE A 102 -1.20 -3.28 -5.10
C ILE A 102 -0.04 -2.29 -5.25
N LYS A 103 -0.25 -1.17 -5.96
CA LYS A 103 0.81 -0.17 -6.14
C LYS A 103 1.20 0.50 -4.82
N THR A 104 0.29 0.65 -3.86
CA THR A 104 0.61 1.19 -2.53
C THR A 104 1.41 0.17 -1.72
N ILE A 105 0.99 -1.10 -1.68
CA ILE A 105 1.71 -2.19 -1.01
C ILE A 105 3.14 -2.33 -1.57
N VAL A 106 3.28 -2.37 -2.90
CA VAL A 106 4.59 -2.50 -3.56
C VAL A 106 5.51 -1.33 -3.20
N LYS A 107 5.01 -0.08 -3.23
CA LYS A 107 5.83 1.08 -2.87
C LYS A 107 6.28 1.03 -1.41
N LEU A 108 5.37 0.72 -0.48
CA LEU A 108 5.71 0.56 0.94
C LEU A 108 6.73 -0.57 1.16
N GLY A 109 6.52 -1.72 0.53
CA GLY A 109 7.42 -2.87 0.61
C GLY A 109 8.83 -2.57 0.08
N ILE A 110 8.93 -1.80 -1.01
CA ILE A 110 10.21 -1.33 -1.55
C ILE A 110 10.91 -0.38 -0.55
N LEU A 111 10.19 0.59 0.02
CA LEU A 111 10.77 1.51 1.02
C LEU A 111 11.29 0.73 2.25
N TYR A 112 10.48 -0.20 2.75
CA TYR A 112 10.82 -1.04 3.91
C TYR A 112 12.04 -1.92 3.62
N LYS A 113 12.05 -2.65 2.51
CA LYS A 113 13.15 -3.57 2.15
C LYS A 113 14.49 -2.87 1.95
N ASN A 114 14.48 -1.60 1.54
CA ASN A 114 15.69 -0.81 1.34
C ASN A 114 16.07 0.02 2.58
N ASN A 115 15.42 -0.21 3.74
CA ASN A 115 15.69 0.51 4.99
C ASN A 115 15.61 2.04 4.82
N LEU A 116 14.66 2.52 4.03
CA LEU A 116 14.53 3.95 3.72
C LEU A 116 13.76 4.72 4.81
N PHE A 117 13.06 4.01 5.69
CA PHE A 117 12.33 4.62 6.80
C PHE A 117 13.25 4.99 7.96
N THR A 118 13.00 6.16 8.53
CA THR A 118 13.58 6.61 9.79
C THR A 118 12.99 5.85 10.98
N GLU A 119 13.64 5.88 12.15
CA GLU A 119 13.11 5.26 13.37
C GLU A 119 11.70 5.78 13.75
N TYR A 120 11.44 7.07 13.50
CA TYR A 120 10.12 7.65 13.71
C TYR A 120 9.07 7.05 12.77
N GLU A 121 9.41 6.89 11.48
CA GLU A 121 8.52 6.27 10.50
C GLU A 121 8.32 4.78 10.76
N ILE A 122 9.34 4.07 11.25
CA ILE A 122 9.18 2.68 11.71
C ILE A 122 8.17 2.58 12.86
N LYS A 123 8.16 3.53 13.81
CA LYS A 123 7.13 3.57 14.86
C LYS A 123 5.73 3.80 14.27
N LEU A 124 5.60 4.69 13.28
CA LEU A 124 4.32 4.90 12.58
C LEU A 124 3.86 3.64 11.82
N ILE A 125 4.78 2.87 11.25
CA ILE A 125 4.48 1.58 10.61
C ILE A 125 3.97 0.59 11.65
N GLU A 126 4.59 0.52 12.82
CA GLU A 126 4.13 -0.36 13.90
C GLU A 126 2.74 0.07 14.42
N ASP A 127 2.49 1.36 14.57
CA ASP A 127 1.15 1.89 14.89
C ASP A 127 0.12 1.52 13.81
N PHE A 128 0.51 1.63 12.52
CA PHE A 128 -0.33 1.20 11.41
C PHE A 128 -0.64 -0.30 11.47
N ARG A 129 0.35 -1.15 11.73
CA ARG A 129 0.17 -2.60 11.86
C ARG A 129 -0.81 -2.94 12.99
N ASN A 130 -0.60 -2.38 14.18
CA ASN A 130 -1.50 -2.58 15.32
C ASN A 130 -2.94 -2.11 15.02
N ARG A 131 -3.07 -0.99 14.30
CA ARG A 131 -4.38 -0.49 13.90
C ARG A 131 -5.05 -1.36 12.85
N PHE A 132 -4.29 -1.83 11.87
CA PHE A 132 -4.78 -2.69 10.80
C PHE A 132 -5.16 -4.07 11.31
N HIS A 133 -4.40 -4.62 12.26
CA HIS A 133 -4.76 -5.83 12.99
C HIS A 133 -6.08 -5.67 13.74
N SER A 134 -6.27 -4.55 14.44
CA SER A 134 -7.52 -4.24 15.15
C SER A 134 -8.72 -4.10 14.19
N LEU A 135 -8.53 -3.44 13.05
CA LEU A 135 -9.54 -3.35 11.99
C LEU A 135 -9.87 -4.74 11.45
N SER A 136 -8.86 -5.58 11.22
CA SER A 136 -9.03 -6.94 10.71
C SER A 136 -9.86 -7.79 11.66
N LYS A 137 -9.55 -7.75 12.96
CA LYS A 137 -10.33 -8.42 13.99
C LYS A 137 -11.78 -7.93 14.06
N ALA A 138 -12.01 -6.62 13.89
CA ALA A 138 -13.36 -6.07 13.85
C ALA A 138 -14.16 -6.58 12.65
N ILE A 139 -13.54 -6.66 11.46
CA ILE A 139 -14.17 -7.22 10.25
C ILE A 139 -14.60 -8.66 10.48
N VAL A 140 -13.72 -9.49 11.06
CA VAL A 140 -14.04 -10.88 11.43
C VAL A 140 -15.20 -10.92 12.42
N THR A 141 -15.11 -10.16 13.52
CA THR A 141 -16.13 -10.14 14.57
C THR A 141 -17.50 -9.74 14.03
N PHE A 142 -17.56 -8.72 13.18
CA PHE A 142 -18.83 -8.24 12.59
C PHE A 142 -19.44 -9.21 11.58
N TYR A 143 -18.66 -10.13 11.01
CA TYR A 143 -19.17 -11.20 10.17
C TYR A 143 -19.68 -12.40 10.98
N GLU A 144 -18.96 -12.76 12.05
CA GLU A 144 -19.18 -13.98 12.84
C GLU A 144 -20.23 -13.79 13.95
N VAL A 145 -20.36 -12.58 14.50
CA VAL A 145 -21.25 -12.32 15.64
C VAL A 145 -22.42 -11.44 15.22
N ASP A 146 -23.62 -12.01 15.26
CA ASP A 146 -24.85 -11.32 14.90
C ASP A 146 -25.07 -10.06 15.75
N TYR A 147 -25.70 -9.04 15.15
CA TYR A 147 -26.08 -7.77 15.77
C TYR A 147 -24.92 -6.91 16.33
N THR A 148 -23.67 -7.23 16.00
CA THR A 148 -22.50 -6.43 16.42
C THR A 148 -22.03 -5.42 15.37
N PHE A 149 -22.47 -5.56 14.12
CA PHE A 149 -21.99 -4.76 13.00
C PHE A 149 -22.21 -3.25 13.20
N ASP A 150 -21.11 -2.50 13.17
CA ASP A 150 -21.10 -1.04 13.23
C ASP A 150 -20.28 -0.45 12.06
N ARG A 151 -21.00 0.07 11.06
CA ARG A 151 -20.40 0.71 9.89
C ARG A 151 -19.61 1.98 10.22
N VAL A 152 -20.03 2.76 11.22
CA VAL A 152 -19.37 4.01 11.60
C VAL A 152 -18.03 3.70 12.27
N PHE A 153 -18.01 2.66 13.10
CA PHE A 153 -16.78 2.14 13.68
C PHE A 153 -15.78 1.70 12.60
N LEU A 154 -16.20 0.91 11.60
CA LEU A 154 -15.32 0.51 10.50
C LEU A 154 -14.81 1.70 9.68
N THR A 155 -15.69 2.64 9.33
CA THR A 155 -15.29 3.86 8.61
C THR A 155 -14.20 4.62 9.38
N ARG A 156 -14.34 4.78 10.70
CA ARG A 156 -13.33 5.43 11.54
C ARG A 156 -12.03 4.62 11.59
N MET A 157 -12.11 3.30 11.71
CA MET A 157 -10.95 2.40 11.67
C MET A 157 -10.16 2.54 10.36
N CYS A 158 -10.84 2.55 9.22
CA CYS A 158 -10.23 2.81 7.92
C CYS A 158 -9.58 4.20 7.84
N LYS A 159 -10.22 5.25 8.39
CA LYS A 159 -9.67 6.61 8.37
C LYS A 159 -8.38 6.73 9.19
N GLU A 160 -8.32 6.09 10.35
CA GLU A 160 -7.11 6.08 11.17
C GLU A 160 -5.94 5.35 10.47
N CYS A 161 -6.22 4.23 9.76
CA CYS A 161 -5.22 3.59 8.89
C CYS A 161 -4.77 4.52 7.75
N GLN A 162 -5.68 5.25 7.13
CA GLN A 162 -5.38 6.22 6.06
C GLN A 162 -4.41 7.30 6.54
N ASP A 163 -4.71 7.91 7.69
CA ASP A 163 -3.92 8.99 8.25
C ASP A 163 -2.51 8.53 8.61
N LEU A 164 -2.37 7.33 9.19
CA LEU A 164 -1.06 6.72 9.43
C LEU A 164 -0.30 6.46 8.13
N THR A 165 -0.97 5.93 7.11
CA THR A 165 -0.36 5.68 5.80
C THR A 165 0.19 6.96 5.19
N HIS A 166 -0.57 8.06 5.23
CA HIS A 166 -0.09 9.36 4.75
C HIS A 166 1.13 9.87 5.51
N LYS A 167 1.16 9.72 6.84
CA LYS A 167 2.32 10.11 7.65
C LYS A 167 3.56 9.30 7.27
N ILE A 168 3.42 7.98 7.13
CA ILE A 168 4.52 7.06 6.75
C ILE A 168 5.16 7.45 5.42
N ILE A 169 4.36 7.84 4.42
CA ILE A 169 4.88 8.09 3.07
C ILE A 169 5.24 9.55 2.76
N SER A 170 4.92 10.47 3.67
CA SER A 170 4.91 11.94 3.42
C SER A 170 6.24 12.51 2.92
N THR A 171 7.37 11.92 3.30
CA THR A 171 8.74 12.34 2.97
C THR A 171 9.37 11.54 1.83
N HIS A 172 8.70 10.47 1.40
CA HIS A 172 9.26 9.44 0.51
C HIS A 172 8.58 9.38 -0.85
N LEU A 173 7.27 9.62 -0.90
CA LEU A 173 6.46 9.39 -2.09
C LEU A 173 5.78 10.67 -2.57
N THR A 174 5.44 10.69 -3.85
CA THR A 174 4.80 11.83 -4.51
C THR A 174 3.34 12.03 -4.14
N GLN A 175 2.79 13.21 -4.46
CA GLN A 175 1.36 13.52 -4.34
C GLN A 175 0.45 12.50 -5.01
N LYS A 176 0.91 11.87 -6.11
CA LYS A 176 0.18 10.79 -6.79
C LYS A 176 -0.03 9.56 -5.89
N SER A 177 0.90 9.28 -4.97
CA SER A 177 0.77 8.23 -3.95
C SER A 177 -0.28 8.61 -2.90
N HIS A 178 -0.29 9.87 -2.44
CA HIS A 178 -1.33 10.37 -1.52
C HIS A 178 -2.73 10.27 -2.14
N ILE A 179 -2.92 10.75 -3.37
CA ILE A 179 -4.22 10.66 -4.08
C ILE A 179 -4.69 9.20 -4.21
N ARG A 180 -3.77 8.24 -4.41
CA ARG A 180 -4.12 6.83 -4.46
C ARG A 180 -4.56 6.28 -3.10
N ILE A 181 -3.86 6.66 -2.01
CA ILE A 181 -4.25 6.29 -0.65
C ILE A 181 -5.64 6.86 -0.34
N ASP A 182 -5.89 8.12 -0.69
CA ASP A 182 -7.22 8.74 -0.55
C ASP A 182 -8.28 7.94 -1.29
N TYR A 183 -8.03 7.62 -2.55
CA TYR A 183 -8.96 6.83 -3.35
C TYR A 183 -9.26 5.46 -2.74
N ILE A 184 -8.24 4.74 -2.25
CA ILE A 184 -8.41 3.43 -1.60
C ILE A 184 -9.27 3.56 -0.35
N PHE A 185 -8.87 4.40 0.60
CA PHE A 185 -9.52 4.46 1.89
C PHE A 185 -10.90 5.12 1.82
N ASN A 186 -11.10 6.13 0.96
CA ASN A 186 -12.44 6.70 0.75
C ASN A 186 -13.43 5.68 0.18
N TYR A 187 -12.96 4.73 -0.65
CA TYR A 187 -13.80 3.64 -1.14
C TYR A 187 -14.10 2.63 -0.03
N LEU A 188 -13.06 2.14 0.66
CA LEU A 188 -13.20 1.14 1.73
C LEU A 188 -13.94 1.66 2.97
N SER A 189 -13.95 2.98 3.19
CA SER A 189 -14.66 3.63 4.28
C SER A 189 -16.05 4.14 3.88
N ASN A 190 -16.50 3.91 2.65
CA ASN A 190 -17.81 4.34 2.17
C ASN A 190 -18.91 3.55 2.90
N LEU A 191 -19.83 4.27 3.55
CA LEU A 191 -20.87 3.65 4.39
C LEU A 191 -21.74 2.67 3.59
N GLN A 192 -22.12 3.02 2.36
CA GLN A 192 -22.96 2.18 1.51
C GLN A 192 -22.23 0.92 1.04
N PHE A 193 -20.93 1.04 0.74
CA PHE A 193 -20.11 -0.12 0.43
C PHE A 193 -19.98 -1.06 1.64
N ILE A 194 -19.70 -0.51 2.83
CA ILE A 194 -19.59 -1.32 4.05
C ILE A 194 -20.93 -2.03 4.35
N GLU A 195 -22.06 -1.33 4.25
CA GLU A 195 -23.39 -1.93 4.40
C GLU A 195 -23.64 -3.04 3.37
N TYR A 196 -23.22 -2.83 2.11
CA TYR A 196 -23.33 -3.84 1.06
C TYR A 196 -22.53 -5.10 1.38
N VAL A 197 -21.30 -4.94 1.87
CA VAL A 197 -20.39 -6.05 2.22
C VAL A 197 -20.97 -6.90 3.35
N PHE A 198 -21.51 -6.27 4.39
CA PHE A 198 -22.07 -6.94 5.57
C PHE A 198 -23.57 -7.23 5.46
N ASN A 199 -24.18 -7.07 4.28
CA ASN A 199 -25.60 -7.33 4.07
C ASN A 199 -25.93 -8.82 4.22
N THR A 200 -26.66 -9.17 5.28
CA THR A 200 -27.06 -10.56 5.59
C THR A 200 -28.09 -11.13 4.62
N ASN A 201 -28.81 -10.29 3.87
CA ASN A 201 -29.85 -10.72 2.93
C ASN A 201 -29.28 -11.18 1.58
N SER A 202 -28.01 -10.85 1.28
CA SER A 202 -27.35 -11.28 0.04
C SER A 202 -26.51 -12.53 0.28
N THR A 203 -27.00 -13.68 -0.20
CA THR A 203 -26.27 -14.97 -0.11
C THR A 203 -24.95 -14.94 -0.87
N ALA A 204 -24.91 -14.27 -2.02
CA ALA A 204 -23.69 -14.11 -2.82
C ALA A 204 -22.63 -13.27 -2.08
N ASN A 205 -23.01 -12.12 -1.50
CA ASN A 205 -22.08 -11.29 -0.74
C ASN A 205 -21.59 -12.04 0.49
N ARG A 206 -22.50 -12.72 1.21
CA ARG A 206 -22.18 -13.52 2.40
C ARG A 206 -21.17 -14.63 2.11
N ALA A 207 -21.23 -15.26 0.93
CA ALA A 207 -20.23 -16.25 0.52
C ALA A 207 -18.85 -15.62 0.29
N ILE A 208 -18.77 -14.48 -0.38
CA ILE A 208 -17.48 -13.82 -0.68
C ILE A 208 -16.83 -13.28 0.59
N ILE A 209 -17.58 -12.59 1.45
CA ILE A 209 -17.02 -12.06 2.71
C ILE A 209 -16.63 -13.19 3.69
N LYS A 210 -17.27 -14.37 3.60
CA LYS A 210 -16.83 -15.56 4.34
C LYS A 210 -15.40 -15.95 3.97
N GLU A 211 -15.10 -16.03 2.68
CA GLU A 211 -13.75 -16.37 2.20
C GLU A 211 -12.73 -15.33 2.67
N ILE A 212 -13.07 -14.04 2.60
CA ILE A 212 -12.22 -12.96 3.11
C ILE A 212 -11.95 -13.15 4.62
N VAL A 213 -12.98 -13.39 5.42
CA VAL A 213 -12.84 -13.56 6.88
C VAL A 213 -11.98 -14.77 7.22
N GLN A 214 -12.13 -15.89 6.51
CA GLN A 214 -11.31 -17.08 6.69
C GLN A 214 -9.83 -16.84 6.38
N ASP A 215 -9.54 -16.18 5.26
CA ASP A 215 -8.18 -15.82 4.89
C ASP A 215 -7.58 -14.76 5.83
N MET A 216 -8.38 -13.79 6.29
CA MET A 216 -7.94 -12.78 7.27
C MET A 216 -7.61 -13.40 8.63
N ASN A 217 -8.43 -14.32 9.14
CA ASN A 217 -8.11 -15.08 10.35
C ASN A 217 -6.79 -15.83 10.19
N SER A 218 -6.60 -16.52 9.06
CA SER A 218 -5.37 -17.27 8.79
C SER A 218 -4.13 -16.36 8.76
N LEU A 219 -4.24 -15.16 8.20
CA LEU A 219 -3.15 -14.18 8.18
C LEU A 219 -2.88 -13.59 9.57
N MET A 220 -3.91 -13.34 10.38
CA MET A 220 -3.74 -12.88 11.78
C MET A 220 -3.06 -13.95 12.64
N ASP A 221 -3.48 -15.21 12.52
CA ASP A 221 -2.87 -16.34 13.24
C ASP A 221 -1.40 -16.56 12.85
N ALA A 222 -1.05 -16.27 11.59
CA ALA A 222 0.32 -16.31 11.09
C ALA A 222 1.16 -15.08 11.46
N GLY A 223 0.58 -14.06 12.11
CA GLY A 223 1.24 -12.79 12.43
C GLY A 223 1.58 -11.92 11.21
N LEU A 224 0.87 -12.13 10.10
CA LEU A 224 1.06 -11.41 8.83
C LEU A 224 0.14 -10.17 8.69
N LEU A 225 -0.83 -10.00 9.59
CA LEU A 225 -1.74 -8.85 9.69
C LEU A 225 -1.54 -8.06 10.98
#